data_AF-A0A9E4GA22-F1
#
_entry.id   AF-A0A9E4GA22-F1
#
_cell.length_a   1.000
_cell.length_b   1.000
_cell.length_c   1.000
_cell.angle_alpha   90.00
_cell.angle_beta   90.00
_cell.angle_gamma   90.00
#
_symmetry.space_group_name_H-M   'P 1'
#
loop_
_entity.id
_entity.type
_entity.pdbx_description
1 polymer ?
#
loop_
_entity_poly.entity_id
_entity_poly.type
_entity_poly.pdbx_seq_one_letter_code
_entity_poly.pdbx_strand_id
1 'polypeptide(L)'
;DPETGLSPRVAPPMIGLGLLEAIAEVDILAHADPDDADGDGISGRASWVPAGAPGRRLLGRFGWKAEAATVRAQAAKAFFEDIGIGNPMLPGAAGACTPAQLACLNAPGGDREGDGIEI
;
A
#
# COMPACT_ATOMS: atom_id res chain seq x y z
N ASP A 1 -10.62 13.99 -26.08
CA ASP A 1 -11.98 13.50 -25.89
C ASP A 1 -12.67 14.43 -24.89
N PRO A 2 -13.83 15.02 -25.21
CA PRO A 2 -14.56 15.91 -24.29
C PRO A 2 -14.96 15.25 -22.95
N GLU A 3 -14.90 13.92 -22.84
CA GLU A 3 -15.14 13.17 -21.59
C GLU A 3 -13.89 13.05 -20.70
N THR A 4 -12.70 13.48 -21.17
CA THR A 4 -11.46 13.36 -20.40
C THR A 4 -11.27 14.56 -19.47
N GLY A 5 -11.47 14.34 -18.16
CA GLY A 5 -11.19 15.31 -17.11
C GLY A 5 -9.77 15.23 -16.53
N LEU A 6 -9.28 16.33 -15.96
CA LEU A 6 -8.01 16.36 -15.20
C LEU A 6 -8.25 15.93 -13.75
N SER A 7 -7.54 14.90 -13.28
CA SER A 7 -7.52 14.49 -11.87
C SER A 7 -6.09 14.53 -11.34
N PRO A 8 -5.63 15.67 -10.80
CA PRO A 8 -4.29 15.77 -10.24
C PRO A 8 -4.17 14.85 -9.02
N ARG A 9 -3.09 14.07 -8.97
CA ARG A 9 -2.73 13.24 -7.83
C ARG A 9 -1.59 13.91 -7.07
N VAL A 10 -1.81 14.16 -5.78
CA VAL A 10 -0.78 14.65 -4.86
C VAL A 10 -0.51 13.55 -3.85
N ALA A 11 0.76 13.25 -3.59
CA ALA A 11 1.14 12.29 -2.57
C ALA A 11 0.70 12.81 -1.19
N PRO A 12 0.08 11.97 -0.34
CA PRO A 12 -0.26 12.36 1.03
C PRO A 12 0.97 12.79 1.82
N PRO A 13 0.87 13.76 2.74
CA PRO A 13 1.98 14.15 3.58
C PRO A 13 2.41 12.99 4.50
N MET A 14 3.72 12.80 4.63
CA MET A 14 4.29 11.74 5.50
C MET A 14 4.30 12.11 6.99
N ILE A 15 4.24 13.41 7.29
CA ILE A 15 4.27 13.92 8.66
C ILE A 15 3.00 13.48 9.40
N GLY A 16 3.18 12.86 10.57
CA GLY A 16 2.08 12.44 11.44
C GLY A 16 1.50 11.07 11.14
N LEU A 17 1.94 10.37 10.08
CA LEU A 17 1.42 9.02 9.77
C LEU A 17 1.67 8.01 10.90
N GLY A 18 2.76 8.16 11.65
CA GLY A 18 3.01 7.32 12.85
C GLY A 18 1.97 7.53 13.96
N LEU A 19 1.40 8.73 14.09
CA LEU A 19 0.30 8.99 15.03
C LEU A 19 -1.00 8.34 14.54
N LEU A 20 -1.24 8.32 13.24
CA LEU A 20 -2.38 7.61 12.65
C LEU A 20 -2.24 6.08 12.78
N GLU A 21 -1.02 5.55 12.63
CA GLU A 21 -0.73 4.13 12.87
C GLU A 21 -1.01 3.75 14.33
N ALA A 22 -0.77 4.67 15.27
CA ALA A 22 -0.98 4.45 16.70
C ALA A 22 -2.46 4.43 17.14
N ILE A 23 -3.41 4.80 16.26
CA ILE A 23 -4.85 4.69 16.56
C ILE A 23 -5.19 3.21 16.79
N ALA A 24 -5.90 2.88 17.87
CA ALA A 24 -6.23 1.48 18.15
C ALA A 24 -7.17 0.92 17.07
N GLU A 25 -7.02 -0.37 16.75
CA GLU A 25 -7.89 -1.02 15.75
C GLU A 25 -9.36 -0.97 16.16
N VAL A 26 -9.64 -1.12 17.46
CA VAL A 26 -11.01 -1.03 18.01
C VAL A 26 -11.66 0.31 17.74
N ASP A 27 -10.90 1.40 17.80
CA ASP A 27 -11.43 2.75 17.56
C ASP A 27 -11.83 2.93 16.10
N ILE A 28 -11.06 2.35 15.17
CA ILE A 28 -11.40 2.37 13.74
C ILE A 28 -12.62 1.49 13.47
N LEU A 29 -12.64 0.28 14.03
CA LEU A 29 -13.72 -0.68 13.82
C LEU A 29 -15.05 -0.22 14.43
N ALA A 30 -15.01 0.60 15.49
CA ALA A 30 -16.20 1.19 16.08
C ALA A 30 -16.96 2.14 15.13
N HIS A 31 -16.30 2.63 14.07
CA HIS A 31 -16.90 3.49 13.05
C HIS A 31 -17.27 2.72 11.78
N ALA A 32 -17.15 1.38 11.77
CA ALA A 32 -17.63 0.58 10.66
C ALA A 32 -19.14 0.45 10.73
N ASP A 33 -19.84 0.97 9.72
CA ASP A 33 -21.27 0.85 9.56
C ASP A 33 -21.60 0.18 8.22
N PRO A 34 -21.46 -1.15 8.09
CA PRO A 34 -21.68 -1.83 6.82
C PRO A 34 -23.14 -1.81 6.36
N ASP A 35 -24.09 -1.57 7.28
CA ASP A 35 -25.53 -1.73 7.06
C ASP A 35 -26.29 -0.38 7.14
N ASP A 36 -25.58 0.75 7.23
CA ASP A 36 -26.15 2.11 7.33
C ASP A 36 -27.18 2.21 8.47
N ALA A 37 -26.76 1.79 9.65
CA ALA A 37 -27.59 1.68 10.84
C ALA A 37 -28.02 3.05 11.40
N ASP A 38 -27.26 4.11 11.13
CA ASP A 38 -27.61 5.47 11.54
C ASP A 38 -28.41 6.26 10.48
N GLY A 39 -28.49 5.73 9.25
CA GLY A 39 -29.31 6.28 8.17
C GLY A 39 -28.77 7.57 7.56
N ASP A 40 -27.47 7.82 7.66
CA ASP A 40 -26.81 8.97 7.04
C ASP A 40 -26.48 8.74 5.55
N GLY A 41 -26.66 7.51 5.05
CA GLY A 41 -26.40 7.10 3.67
C GLY A 41 -24.98 6.59 3.42
N ILE A 42 -24.18 6.37 4.45
CA ILE A 42 -22.78 5.92 4.37
C ILE A 42 -22.63 4.50 4.93
N SER A 43 -22.42 3.53 4.05
CA SER A 43 -22.17 2.13 4.46
C SER A 43 -20.68 1.79 4.56
N GLY A 44 -19.98 2.36 5.55
CA GLY A 44 -18.53 2.20 5.74
C GLY A 44 -18.09 0.77 6.07
N ARG A 45 -17.04 0.26 5.39
CA ARG A 45 -16.49 -1.09 5.62
C ARG A 45 -14.99 -1.04 5.84
N ALA A 46 -14.53 -1.70 6.91
CA ALA A 46 -13.10 -1.85 7.17
C ALA A 46 -12.41 -2.71 6.10
N SER A 47 -11.26 -2.23 5.61
CA SER A 47 -10.39 -2.98 4.71
C SER A 47 -9.49 -3.93 5.50
N TRP A 48 -9.30 -5.15 5.00
CA TRP A 48 -8.45 -6.17 5.63
C TRP A 48 -7.34 -6.60 4.68
N VAL A 49 -6.10 -6.51 5.13
CA VAL A 49 -4.91 -6.85 4.34
C VAL A 49 -4.26 -8.15 4.83
N PRO A 50 -3.81 -9.03 3.92
CA PRO A 50 -3.12 -10.27 4.30
C PRO A 50 -1.85 -10.02 5.13
N ALA A 51 -1.59 -10.90 6.11
CA ALA A 51 -0.53 -10.69 7.10
C ALA A 51 0.53 -11.80 7.13
N GLY A 52 0.96 -12.28 5.96
CA GLY A 52 2.04 -13.26 5.75
C GLY A 52 1.69 -14.71 6.13
N ALA A 53 0.94 -14.92 7.21
CA ALA A 53 0.46 -16.24 7.63
C ALA A 53 -0.96 -16.52 7.08
N PRO A 54 -1.27 -17.76 6.67
CA PRO A 54 -2.62 -18.15 6.27
C PRO A 54 -3.66 -17.79 7.33
N GLY A 55 -4.75 -17.14 6.92
CA GLY A 55 -5.84 -16.74 7.80
C GLY A 55 -5.56 -15.50 8.67
N ARG A 56 -4.31 -15.03 8.77
CA ARG A 56 -3.98 -13.80 9.50
C ARG A 56 -4.20 -12.59 8.59
N ARG A 57 -4.98 -11.62 9.09
CA ARG A 57 -5.21 -10.33 8.44
C ARG A 57 -4.91 -9.20 9.40
N LEU A 58 -4.52 -8.06 8.86
CA LEU A 58 -4.36 -6.81 9.60
C LEU A 58 -5.37 -5.80 9.07
N LEU A 59 -5.76 -4.85 9.91
CA LEU A 59 -6.62 -3.76 9.51
C LEU A 59 -5.85 -2.86 8.54
N GLY A 60 -6.42 -2.62 7.36
CA GLY A 60 -5.90 -1.68 6.37
C GLY A 60 -6.10 -0.25 6.84
N ARG A 61 -5.09 0.61 6.67
CA ARG A 61 -5.06 1.98 7.20
C ARG A 61 -4.55 3.02 6.21
N PHE A 62 -3.58 2.66 5.39
CA PHE A 62 -2.86 3.58 4.51
C PHE A 62 -3.09 3.26 3.03
N GLY A 63 -2.93 4.28 2.19
CA GLY A 63 -3.26 4.23 0.78
C GLY A 63 -4.72 4.62 0.51
N TRP A 64 -5.04 4.86 -0.76
CA TRP A 64 -6.38 5.34 -1.16
C TRP A 64 -7.48 4.31 -0.94
N LYS A 65 -7.13 3.03 -0.78
CA LYS A 65 -8.05 1.91 -0.56
C LYS A 65 -7.75 1.17 0.74
N ALA A 66 -6.99 1.80 1.65
CA ALA A 66 -6.55 1.18 2.89
C ALA A 66 -5.85 -0.18 2.64
N GLU A 67 -4.94 -0.21 1.66
CA GLU A 67 -4.25 -1.41 1.20
C GLU A 67 -2.93 -1.70 1.94
N ALA A 68 -2.53 -0.85 2.89
CA ALA A 68 -1.41 -1.10 3.78
C ALA A 68 -1.82 -0.93 5.25
N ALA A 69 -1.41 -1.88 6.10
CA ALA A 69 -1.73 -1.86 7.54
C ALA A 69 -0.79 -0.98 8.38
N THR A 70 0.43 -0.72 7.91
CA THR A 70 1.47 -0.01 8.67
C THR A 70 2.15 1.02 7.79
N VAL A 71 2.74 2.06 8.39
CA VAL A 71 3.56 3.04 7.65
C VAL A 71 4.73 2.33 6.99
N ARG A 72 5.33 1.33 7.67
CA ARG A 72 6.39 0.51 7.11
C ARG A 72 5.94 -0.23 5.84
N ALA A 73 4.77 -0.87 5.85
CA ALA A 73 4.26 -1.58 4.68
C ALA A 73 3.92 -0.61 3.53
N GLN A 74 3.35 0.56 3.83
CA GLN A 74 3.08 1.59 2.84
C GLN A 74 4.36 2.10 2.19
N ALA A 75 5.41 2.37 2.99
CA ALA A 75 6.70 2.82 2.48
C ALA A 75 7.40 1.76 1.64
N ALA A 76 7.43 0.51 2.11
CA ALA A 76 7.99 -0.62 1.38
C ALA A 76 7.32 -0.81 0.02
N LYS A 77 5.99 -0.71 -0.02
CA LYS A 77 5.21 -0.80 -1.26
C LYS A 77 5.49 0.37 -2.21
N ALA A 78 5.60 1.60 -1.70
CA ALA A 78 5.93 2.77 -2.52
C ALA A 78 7.34 2.68 -3.13
N PHE A 79 8.33 2.21 -2.37
CA PHE A 79 9.66 1.93 -2.93
C PHE A 79 9.57 0.95 -4.11
N PHE A 80 8.82 -0.14 -3.94
CA PHE A 80 8.75 -1.21 -4.94
C PHE A 80 7.89 -0.86 -6.16
N GLU A 81 6.68 -0.34 -5.95
CA GLU A 81 5.70 -0.12 -7.03
C GLU A 81 5.82 1.25 -7.70
N ASP A 82 6.20 2.30 -6.96
CA ASP A 82 6.26 3.66 -7.51
C ASP A 82 7.68 4.05 -7.96
N ILE A 83 8.70 3.67 -7.20
CA ILE A 83 10.10 4.06 -7.45
C ILE A 83 10.88 2.95 -8.19
N GLY A 84 10.47 1.68 -8.04
CA GLY A 84 11.15 0.53 -8.66
C GLY A 84 12.36 0.03 -7.87
N ILE A 85 12.36 0.23 -6.56
CA ILE A 85 13.42 -0.14 -5.62
C ILE A 85 12.88 -1.28 -4.76
N GLY A 86 13.62 -2.40 -4.67
CA GLY A 86 13.38 -3.48 -3.71
C GLY A 86 13.34 -3.01 -2.25
N ASN A 87 13.25 -3.94 -1.32
CA ASN A 87 13.53 -3.74 0.13
C ASN A 87 13.36 -5.08 0.85
N PRO A 88 13.73 -5.21 2.15
CA PRO A 88 13.58 -6.46 2.88
C PRO A 88 12.14 -7.02 2.96
N MET A 89 11.10 -6.20 2.78
CA MET A 89 9.71 -6.68 2.75
C MET A 89 9.24 -7.08 1.34
N LEU A 90 9.78 -6.44 0.30
CA LEU A 90 9.46 -6.67 -1.11
C LEU A 90 10.78 -6.76 -1.90
N PRO A 91 11.48 -7.91 -1.86
CA PRO A 91 12.76 -8.06 -2.52
C PRO A 91 12.62 -8.11 -4.05
N GLY A 92 13.65 -7.64 -4.75
CA GLY A 92 13.76 -7.73 -6.20
C GLY A 92 14.02 -6.38 -6.87
N ALA A 93 15.17 -6.25 -7.51
CA ALA A 93 15.56 -5.03 -8.24
C ALA A 93 14.77 -4.79 -9.53
N ALA A 94 14.03 -5.80 -10.01
CA ALA A 94 13.13 -5.66 -11.15
C ALA A 94 11.78 -5.02 -10.77
N GLY A 95 11.53 -4.66 -9.51
CA GLY A 95 10.27 -4.06 -9.08
C GLY A 95 9.05 -4.89 -9.52
N ALA A 96 7.98 -4.22 -9.96
CA ALA A 96 6.73 -4.86 -10.36
C ALA A 96 6.75 -5.55 -11.75
N CYS A 97 7.92 -5.86 -12.34
CA CYS A 97 7.97 -6.64 -13.58
C CYS A 97 7.31 -8.02 -13.39
N THR A 98 6.49 -8.41 -14.37
CA THR A 98 5.87 -9.75 -14.44
C THR A 98 6.75 -10.73 -15.22
N PRO A 99 6.55 -12.06 -15.07
CA PRO A 99 7.27 -13.07 -15.85
C PRO A 99 7.18 -12.90 -17.37
N ALA A 100 6.13 -12.24 -17.86
CA ALA A 100 5.93 -11.95 -19.28
C ALA A 100 6.81 -10.80 -19.80
N GLN A 101 7.34 -9.94 -18.92
CA GLN A 101 8.08 -8.74 -19.28
C GLN A 101 9.60 -8.99 -19.28
N LEU A 102 10.06 -9.85 -20.18
CA LEU A 102 11.46 -10.29 -20.23
C LEU A 102 12.47 -9.14 -20.39
N ALA A 103 12.11 -8.09 -21.15
CA ALA A 103 12.96 -6.90 -21.29
C ALA A 103 13.09 -6.10 -19.98
N CYS A 104 12.03 -6.06 -19.18
CA CYS A 104 11.98 -5.40 -17.85
C CYS A 104 12.85 -6.19 -16.85
N LEU A 105 12.69 -7.52 -16.83
CA LEU A 105 13.46 -8.42 -15.97
C LEU A 105 14.97 -8.41 -16.27
N ASN A 106 15.35 -8.22 -17.53
CA ASN A 106 16.75 -8.17 -17.94
C ASN A 106 17.32 -6.73 -17.96
N ALA A 107 16.52 -5.73 -17.59
CA ALA A 107 16.98 -4.35 -17.57
C ALA A 107 18.04 -4.17 -16.46
N PRO A 108 18.95 -3.20 -16.62
CA PRO A 108 19.90 -2.88 -15.57
C PRO A 108 19.27 -2.44 -14.24
N GLY A 109 19.43 -3.23 -13.18
CA GLY A 109 19.15 -2.85 -11.79
C GLY A 109 20.35 -2.24 -11.06
N GLY A 110 20.12 -1.59 -9.92
CA GLY A 110 21.12 -1.05 -9.00
C GLY A 110 21.59 -2.03 -7.91
N ASP A 111 21.09 -3.28 -7.91
CA ASP A 111 21.41 -4.33 -6.94
C ASP A 111 22.73 -5.07 -7.20
N ARG A 112 23.46 -4.68 -8.25
CA ARG A 112 24.63 -5.41 -8.76
C ARG A 112 25.86 -5.40 -7.84
N GLU A 113 25.89 -4.56 -6.82
CA GLU A 113 27.03 -4.39 -5.92
C GLU A 113 26.67 -4.62 -4.43
N GLY A 114 25.46 -5.13 -4.15
CA GLY A 114 24.92 -5.37 -2.81
C GLY A 114 24.33 -6.78 -2.61
N ASP A 115 23.60 -6.97 -1.51
CA ASP A 115 22.93 -8.21 -1.07
C ASP A 115 21.69 -8.60 -1.91
N GLY A 116 21.55 -8.07 -3.13
CA GLY A 116 20.40 -8.31 -4.00
C GLY A 116 19.14 -7.54 -3.58
N ILE A 117 19.27 -6.54 -2.71
CA ILE A 117 18.20 -5.67 -2.23
C ILE A 117 18.54 -4.22 -2.60
N GLU A 118 17.58 -3.47 -3.13
CA GLU A 118 17.70 -2.01 -3.22
C GLU A 118 17.10 -1.42 -1.95
N ILE A 119 17.89 -0.72 -1.13
CA ILE A 119 17.58 -0.21 0.23
C ILE A 119 17.27 -1.27 1.30
#